data_AF-W4QRT7-F1
#
_entry.id   AF-W4QRT7-F1
#
_cell.length_a   1.000
_cell.length_b   1.000
_cell.length_c   1.000
_cell.angle_alpha   90.00
_cell.angle_beta   90.00
_cell.angle_gamma   90.00
#
_symmetry.space_group_name_H-M   'P 1'
#
loop_
_entity.id
_entity.type
_entity.pdbx_description
1 polymer ?
#
loop_
_entity_poly.entity_id
_entity_poly.type
_entity_poly.pdbx_seq_one_letter_code
_entity_poly.pdbx_strand_id
1 'polypeptide(L)'
;MFTSTVTPLLDCISDQVQIRPRELWGQLLNGLEYGKTIAIQLAETADERQAINDDFHWLTKQASHDLFNSLKNRLDFPLKEIENPSVPGQMQRMKATCCLYYQTEGSKGKCYTCPRMSVKEREIRKKEIVAEVTQ
;
A
#
# COMPACT_ATOMS: atom_id res chain seq x y z
N MET A 1 10.22 -12.32 13.65
CA MET A 1 9.61 -12.33 12.29
C MET A 1 10.22 -11.26 11.38
N PHE A 2 10.11 -9.97 11.68
CA PHE A 2 10.66 -8.92 10.79
C PHE A 2 12.18 -9.00 10.64
N THR A 3 12.93 -8.89 11.74
CA THR A 3 14.40 -8.89 11.74
C THR A 3 15.02 -10.15 11.13
N SER A 4 14.45 -11.32 11.42
CA SER A 4 15.02 -12.61 11.08
C SER A 4 14.56 -13.17 9.73
N THR A 5 13.51 -12.63 9.14
CA THR A 5 12.87 -13.24 7.96
C THR A 5 12.47 -12.22 6.90
N VAL A 6 11.60 -11.27 7.25
CA VAL A 6 11.07 -10.31 6.25
C VAL A 6 12.19 -9.40 5.74
N THR A 7 12.98 -8.84 6.66
CA THR A 7 14.04 -7.89 6.28
C THR A 7 15.12 -8.55 5.42
N PRO A 8 15.73 -9.70 5.81
CA PRO A 8 16.71 -10.37 4.97
C PRO A 8 16.14 -10.79 3.60
N LEU A 9 14.87 -11.21 3.54
CA LEU A 9 14.22 -11.59 2.28
C LEU A 9 14.10 -10.39 1.33
N LEU A 10 13.58 -9.26 1.82
CA LEU A 10 13.40 -8.06 1.00
C LEU A 10 14.74 -7.44 0.57
N ASP A 11 15.74 -7.47 1.45
CA ASP A 11 17.09 -7.00 1.12
C ASP A 11 17.72 -7.91 0.04
N CYS A 12 17.61 -9.25 0.17
CA CYS A 12 18.07 -10.19 -0.85
C CYS A 12 17.41 -9.95 -2.22
N ILE A 13 16.08 -9.75 -2.26
CA ILE A 13 15.38 -9.42 -3.50
C ILE A 13 15.89 -8.10 -4.08
N SER A 14 16.09 -7.08 -3.24
CA SER A 14 16.61 -5.78 -3.68
C SER A 14 18.04 -5.85 -4.22
N ASP A 15 18.86 -6.79 -3.75
CA ASP A 15 20.24 -6.96 -4.21
C ASP A 15 20.30 -7.71 -5.55
N GLN A 16 19.38 -8.65 -5.77
CA GLN A 16 19.32 -9.44 -7.00
C GLN A 16 18.53 -8.77 -8.11
N VAL A 17 17.55 -7.94 -7.76
CA VAL A 17 16.65 -7.27 -8.69
C VAL A 17 16.86 -5.77 -8.53
N GLN A 18 16.97 -5.01 -9.63
CA GLN A 18 17.20 -3.55 -9.59
C GLN A 18 15.98 -2.73 -9.10
N ILE A 19 15.31 -3.21 -8.05
CA ILE A 19 14.18 -2.59 -7.37
C ILE A 19 14.69 -2.07 -6.04
N ARG A 20 14.45 -0.80 -5.75
CA ARG A 20 14.88 -0.19 -4.49
C ARG A 20 14.17 -0.85 -3.30
N PRO A 21 14.82 -1.03 -2.13
CA PRO A 21 14.18 -1.66 -0.97
C PRO A 21 12.87 -0.96 -0.58
N ARG A 22 12.85 0.38 -0.67
CA ARG A 22 11.66 1.20 -0.41
C ARG A 22 10.44 0.75 -1.21
N GLU A 23 10.60 0.37 -2.49
CA GLU A 23 9.47 -0.05 -3.33
C GLU A 23 8.88 -1.37 -2.82
N LEU A 24 9.73 -2.33 -2.43
CA LEU A 24 9.34 -3.62 -1.85
C LEU A 24 8.61 -3.46 -0.51
N TRP A 25 9.16 -2.66 0.41
CA TRP A 25 8.52 -2.37 1.70
C TRP A 25 7.17 -1.67 1.53
N GLY A 26 7.04 -0.79 0.53
CA GLY A 26 5.74 -0.17 0.22
C GLY A 26 4.73 -1.16 -0.39
N GLN A 27 5.17 -2.18 -1.15
CA GLN A 27 4.28 -3.25 -1.60
C GLN A 27 3.81 -4.12 -0.44
N LEU A 28 4.72 -4.44 0.50
CA LEU A 28 4.34 -5.12 1.73
C LEU A 28 3.31 -4.32 2.52
N LEU A 29 3.51 -3.01 2.69
CA LEU A 29 2.55 -2.14 3.36
C LEU A 29 1.18 -2.15 2.67
N ASN A 30 1.11 -2.10 1.34
CA ASN A 30 -0.18 -2.20 0.62
C ASN A 30 -0.92 -3.50 0.96
N GLY A 31 -0.20 -4.62 1.09
CA GLY A 31 -0.77 -5.90 1.51
C GLY A 31 -1.22 -5.90 2.97
N LEU A 32 -0.42 -5.32 3.88
CA LEU A 32 -0.77 -5.19 5.29
C LEU A 32 -2.02 -4.31 5.49
N GLU A 33 -2.16 -3.22 4.75
CA GLU A 33 -3.35 -2.36 4.76
C GLU A 33 -4.60 -3.14 4.33
N TYR A 34 -4.50 -3.92 3.25
CA TYR A 34 -5.60 -4.78 2.82
C TYR A 34 -5.94 -5.82 3.90
N GLY A 35 -4.93 -6.49 4.47
CA GLY A 35 -5.11 -7.44 5.57
C GLY A 35 -5.78 -6.81 6.79
N LYS A 36 -5.40 -5.57 7.16
CA LYS A 36 -6.06 -4.79 8.21
C LYS A 36 -7.54 -4.56 7.90
N THR A 37 -7.88 -4.14 6.67
CA THR A 37 -9.28 -3.94 6.27
C THR A 37 -10.10 -5.22 6.44
N ILE A 38 -9.57 -6.35 5.98
CA ILE A 38 -10.24 -7.66 6.13
C ILE A 38 -10.36 -8.04 7.60
N ALA A 39 -9.31 -7.88 8.41
CA ALA A 39 -9.33 -8.19 9.83
C ALA A 39 -10.39 -7.36 10.58
N ILE A 40 -10.51 -6.06 10.28
CA ILE A 40 -11.56 -5.19 10.86
C ILE A 40 -12.96 -5.64 10.46
N GLN A 41 -13.15 -6.12 9.23
CA GLN A 41 -14.44 -6.64 8.77
C GLN A 41 -14.83 -7.92 9.50
N LEU A 42 -13.86 -8.78 9.80
CA LEU A 42 -14.05 -10.06 10.49
C LEU A 42 -14.17 -9.92 12.01
N ALA A 43 -13.66 -8.85 12.60
CA ALA A 43 -13.74 -8.61 14.04
C ALA A 43 -15.20 -8.50 14.51
N GLU A 44 -15.54 -9.27 15.53
CA GLU A 44 -16.89 -9.39 16.08
C GLU A 44 -17.17 -8.29 17.10
N THR A 45 -16.13 -7.84 17.80
CA THR A 45 -16.24 -6.85 18.89
C THR A 45 -15.56 -5.52 18.56
N ALA A 46 -15.95 -4.46 19.29
CA ALA A 46 -15.29 -3.17 19.19
C ALA A 46 -13.84 -3.24 19.70
N ASP A 47 -13.57 -4.02 20.74
CA ASP A 47 -12.24 -4.17 21.33
C ASP A 47 -11.26 -4.85 20.36
N GLU A 48 -11.70 -5.88 19.63
CA GLU A 48 -10.90 -6.50 18.57
C GLU A 48 -10.56 -5.51 17.45
N ARG A 49 -11.53 -4.71 17.01
CA ARG A 49 -11.31 -3.67 15.98
C ARG A 49 -10.30 -2.64 16.47
N GLN A 50 -10.37 -2.27 17.75
CA GLN A 50 -9.44 -1.33 18.35
C GLN A 50 -8.03 -1.93 18.43
N ALA A 51 -7.89 -3.17 18.91
CA ALA A 51 -6.61 -3.88 18.96
C ALA A 51 -5.94 -3.99 17.58
N ILE A 52 -6.71 -4.33 16.53
CA ILE A 52 -6.19 -4.37 15.14
C ILE A 52 -5.67 -3.00 14.69
N ASN A 53 -6.38 -1.92 15.03
CA ASN A 53 -5.94 -0.56 14.69
C ASN A 53 -4.67 -0.17 15.44
N ASP A 54 -4.59 -0.49 16.72
CA ASP A 54 -3.45 -0.17 17.59
C ASP A 54 -2.20 -0.94 17.18
N ASP A 55 -2.31 -2.24 16.94
CA ASP A 55 -1.21 -3.08 16.46
C ASP A 55 -0.67 -2.58 15.12
N PHE A 56 -1.57 -2.22 14.20
CA PHE A 56 -1.18 -1.67 12.91
C PHE A 56 -0.48 -0.30 13.05
N HIS A 57 -1.01 0.56 13.91
CA HIS A 57 -0.40 1.85 14.20
C HIS A 57 0.99 1.69 14.83
N TRP A 58 1.11 0.81 15.83
CA TRP A 58 2.39 0.48 16.45
C TRP A 58 3.39 0.02 15.39
N LEU A 59 3.02 -0.95 14.55
CA LEU A 59 3.90 -1.49 13.52
C LEU A 59 4.40 -0.43 12.54
N THR A 60 3.52 0.47 12.10
CA THR A 60 3.82 1.42 11.03
C THR A 60 4.39 2.76 11.52
N LYS A 61 4.25 3.09 12.81
CA LYS A 61 4.63 4.41 13.35
C LYS A 61 5.52 4.37 14.60
N GLN A 62 5.47 3.30 15.40
CA GLN A 62 6.14 3.26 16.71
C GLN A 62 7.21 2.16 16.82
N ALA A 63 7.09 1.12 16.01
CA ALA A 63 8.01 -0.01 15.98
C ALA A 63 9.45 0.46 15.76
N SER A 64 10.38 -0.06 16.56
CA SER A 64 11.81 0.28 16.49
C SER A 64 12.36 0.02 15.09
N HIS A 65 13.22 0.93 14.61
CA HIS A 65 13.90 0.79 13.33
C HIS A 65 14.79 -0.46 13.25
N ASP A 66 15.23 -0.97 14.41
CA ASP A 66 16.05 -2.19 14.52
C ASP A 66 15.31 -3.44 14.01
N LEU A 67 13.96 -3.46 14.06
CA LEU A 67 13.17 -4.54 13.48
C LEU A 67 13.35 -4.66 11.96
N PHE A 68 13.75 -3.56 11.31
CA PHE A 68 13.88 -3.42 9.87
C PHE A 68 15.33 -3.31 9.40
N ASN A 69 16.31 -3.54 10.28
CA ASN A 69 17.74 -3.38 10.00
C ASN A 69 18.03 -2.06 9.24
N SER A 70 17.59 -0.95 9.83
CA SER A 70 17.52 0.36 9.18
C SER A 70 17.61 1.47 10.21
N LEU A 71 17.97 2.67 9.76
CA LEU A 71 17.94 3.89 10.59
C LEU A 71 16.53 4.49 10.74
N LYS A 72 15.55 3.95 10.01
CA LYS A 72 14.14 4.40 10.01
C LYS A 72 13.20 3.21 9.92
N ASN A 73 11.99 3.35 10.45
CA ASN A 73 10.92 2.38 10.23
C ASN A 73 10.63 2.27 8.73
N ARG A 74 10.84 1.09 8.15
CA ARG A 74 10.68 0.88 6.69
C ARG A 74 9.22 0.77 6.26
N LEU A 75 8.27 0.66 7.19
CA LEU A 75 6.82 0.69 6.94
C LEU A 75 6.20 2.07 7.17
N ASP A 76 6.98 3.06 7.61
CA ASP A 76 6.50 4.43 7.79
C ASP A 76 6.42 5.16 6.44
N PHE A 77 5.28 5.00 5.76
CA PHE A 77 4.94 5.74 4.54
C PHE A 77 3.93 6.86 4.84
N PRO A 78 3.97 7.95 4.05
CA PRO A 78 2.95 8.99 4.12
C PRO A 78 1.60 8.43 3.70
N LEU A 79 0.57 8.66 4.52
CA LEU A 79 -0.82 8.43 4.14
C LEU A 79 -1.22 9.51 3.12
N LYS A 80 -1.65 9.07 1.94
CA LYS A 80 -2.24 9.95 0.92
C LYS A 80 -3.58 9.37 0.51
N GLU A 81 -4.60 10.19 0.58
CA GLU A 81 -5.95 9.83 0.17
C GLU A 81 -6.29 10.50 -1.15
N ILE A 82 -7.12 9.83 -1.94
CA ILE A 82 -7.64 10.29 -3.21
C ILE A 82 -9.10 9.91 -3.29
N GLU A 83 -9.89 10.69 -4.03
CA GLU A 83 -11.31 10.39 -4.20
C GLU A 83 -11.51 9.05 -4.91
N ASN A 84 -12.47 8.26 -4.44
CA ASN A 84 -12.94 7.06 -5.10
C ASN A 84 -13.69 7.45 -6.40
N PRO A 85 -13.22 7.02 -7.58
CA PRO A 85 -13.85 7.39 -8.84
C PRO A 85 -15.24 6.74 -9.00
N SER A 86 -15.51 5.63 -8.30
CA SER A 86 -16.76 4.88 -8.41
C SER A 86 -17.79 5.26 -7.35
N VAL A 87 -17.37 5.91 -6.25
CA VAL A 87 -18.24 6.28 -5.14
C VAL A 87 -17.97 7.75 -4.78
N PRO A 88 -18.77 8.69 -5.32
CA PRO A 88 -18.59 10.11 -5.06
C PRO A 88 -18.55 10.45 -3.56
N GLY A 89 -17.61 11.29 -3.15
CA GLY A 89 -17.45 11.69 -1.75
C GLY A 89 -16.75 10.66 -0.85
N GLN A 90 -16.49 9.44 -1.31
CA GLN A 90 -15.67 8.48 -0.58
C GLN A 90 -14.19 8.69 -0.90
N MET A 91 -13.35 8.78 0.12
CA MET A 91 -11.90 8.77 -0.04
C MET A 91 -11.37 7.34 -0.01
N GLN A 92 -10.34 7.08 -0.81
CA GLN A 92 -9.59 5.83 -0.77
C GLN A 92 -8.10 6.14 -0.66
N ARG A 93 -7.35 5.19 -0.12
CA ARG A 93 -5.91 5.32 0.03
C ARG A 93 -5.18 5.15 -1.31
N MET A 94 -4.22 6.02 -1.57
CA MET A 94 -3.22 5.82 -2.62
C MET A 94 -2.19 4.77 -2.16
N LYS A 95 -1.81 3.87 -3.07
CA LYS A 95 -0.77 2.87 -2.78
C LYS A 95 0.54 3.55 -2.37
N ALA A 96 1.25 2.98 -1.39
CA ALA A 96 2.49 3.53 -0.84
C ALA A 96 3.60 3.63 -1.90
N THR A 97 3.71 2.59 -2.74
CA THR A 97 4.68 2.46 -3.85
C THR A 97 4.02 1.84 -5.08
N CYS A 98 4.70 1.92 -6.23
CA CYS A 98 4.20 1.34 -7.48
C CYS A 98 4.61 -0.13 -7.59
N CYS A 99 3.66 -1.01 -7.90
CA CYS A 99 3.93 -2.43 -8.14
C CYS A 99 4.56 -2.73 -9.52
N LEU A 100 4.75 -1.71 -10.36
CA LEU A 100 5.25 -1.82 -11.74
C LEU A 100 4.43 -2.71 -12.68
N TYR A 101 3.18 -3.04 -12.33
CA TYR A 101 2.27 -3.81 -13.20
C TYR A 101 2.13 -3.22 -14.62
N TYR A 102 2.21 -1.90 -14.77
CA TYR A 102 2.13 -1.26 -16.08
C TYR A 102 3.30 -1.63 -17.03
N GLN A 103 4.36 -2.24 -16.51
CA GLN A 103 5.52 -2.71 -17.29
C GLN A 103 5.40 -4.18 -17.69
N THR A 104 4.38 -4.90 -17.22
CA THR A 104 4.16 -6.30 -17.58
C THR A 104 3.35 -6.41 -18.86
N GLU A 105 3.48 -7.54 -19.55
CA GLU A 105 2.64 -7.89 -20.69
C GLU A 105 1.15 -7.89 -20.29
N GLY A 106 0.27 -7.45 -21.20
CA GLY A 106 -1.18 -7.39 -20.95
C GLY A 106 -1.65 -6.26 -20.02
N SER A 107 -0.76 -5.38 -19.55
CA SER A 107 -1.18 -4.26 -18.70
C SER A 107 -2.04 -3.25 -19.47
N LYS A 108 -3.05 -2.69 -18.80
CA LYS A 108 -3.85 -1.56 -19.30
C LYS A 108 -3.27 -0.20 -18.87
N GLY A 109 -2.00 -0.17 -18.46
CA GLY A 109 -1.35 1.01 -17.89
C GLY A 109 -1.38 1.08 -16.36
N LYS A 110 -1.09 2.27 -15.81
CA LYS A 110 -1.01 2.50 -14.35
C LYS A 110 -2.40 2.42 -13.70
N CYS A 111 -2.48 1.85 -12.50
CA CYS A 111 -3.72 1.84 -11.73
C CYS A 111 -4.07 3.24 -11.18
N TYR A 112 -5.36 3.52 -10.95
CA TYR A 112 -5.81 4.83 -10.43
C TYR A 112 -5.16 5.23 -9.10
N THR A 113 -4.96 4.25 -8.22
CA THR A 113 -4.27 4.41 -6.92
C THR A 113 -2.74 4.41 -7.03
N CYS A 114 -2.17 4.44 -8.25
CA CYS A 114 -0.72 4.41 -8.46
C CYS A 114 -0.06 5.73 -8.01
N PRO A 115 1.00 5.67 -7.20
CA PRO A 115 1.72 6.88 -6.77
C PRO A 115 2.57 7.51 -7.88
N ARG A 116 2.80 6.81 -9.00
CA ARG A 116 3.54 7.32 -10.18
C ARG A 116 2.63 7.99 -11.22
N MET A 117 1.34 8.10 -10.94
CA MET A 117 0.38 8.78 -11.80
C MET A 117 0.37 10.27 -11.46
N SER A 118 0.57 11.11 -12.47
CA SER A 118 0.38 12.55 -12.38
C SER A 118 -1.09 12.90 -12.16
N VAL A 119 -1.36 14.13 -11.71
CA VAL A 119 -2.74 14.62 -11.54
C VAL A 119 -3.52 14.52 -12.86
N LYS A 120 -2.90 14.92 -13.97
CA LYS A 120 -3.54 14.86 -15.31
C LYS A 120 -3.85 13.43 -15.74
N GLU A 121 -2.91 12.49 -15.58
CA GLU A 121 -3.16 11.08 -15.88
C GLU A 121 -4.29 10.52 -15.00
N ARG A 122 -4.35 10.93 -13.72
CA ARG A 122 -5.39 10.47 -12.79
C ARG A 122 -6.78 10.98 -13.15
N GLU A 123 -6.91 12.23 -13.58
CA GLU A 123 -8.19 12.77 -14.06
C GLU A 123 -8.71 12.05 -15.30
N ILE A 124 -7.81 11.68 -16.22
CA ILE A 124 -8.17 10.87 -17.39
C ILE A 124 -8.65 9.49 -16.93
N ARG A 125 -7.88 8.83 -16.05
CA ARG A 125 -8.23 7.51 -15.54
C ARG A 125 -9.54 7.51 -14.73
N LYS A 126 -9.84 8.60 -14.01
CA LYS A 126 -11.13 8.80 -13.31
C LYS A 126 -12.29 8.74 -14.30
N LYS A 127 -12.20 9.47 -15.41
CA LYS A 127 -13.25 9.52 -16.45
C LYS A 127 -13.45 8.15 -17.09
N GLU A 128 -12.37 7.42 -17.39
CA GLU A 128 -12.44 6.06 -17.91
C GLU A 128 -13.20 5.13 -16.96
N ILE A 129 -12.86 5.12 -15.67
CA ILE A 129 -13.52 4.27 -14.67
C ILE A 129 -15.00 4.63 -14.51
N VAL A 130 -15.34 5.92 -14.48
CA VAL A 130 -16.76 6.35 -14.38
C VAL A 130 -17.55 5.90 -15.61
N ALA A 131 -16.96 6.00 -16.80
CA ALA A 131 -17.60 5.53 -18.04
C ALA A 131 -17.79 4.00 -18.06
N GLU A 132 -16.85 3.23 -17.51
CA GLU A 132 -16.94 1.76 -17.39
C GLU A 132 -18.04 1.32 -16.39
N VAL A 133 -18.28 2.08 -15.32
CA VAL A 133 -19.27 1.75 -14.28
C VAL A 133 -20.71 2.13 -14.65
N THR A 134 -20.88 3.06 -15.61
CA THR A 134 -22.21 3.56 -16.03
C THR A 134 -22.85 2.72 -17.15
N GLN A 135 -22.14 1.70 -17.66
CA GLN A 135 -22.64 0.74 -18.65
C GLN A 135 -23.18 -0.52 -17.97
#